data_AF-A0A950P3V3-F1
#
_entry.id   AF-A0A950P3V3-F1
#
_cell.length_a   1.000
_cell.length_b   1.000
_cell.length_c   1.000
_cell.angle_alpha   90.00
_cell.angle_beta   90.00
_cell.angle_gamma   90.00
#
_symmetry.space_group_name_H-M   'P 1'
#
loop_
_entity.id
_entity.type
_entity.pdbx_description
1 polymer ?
#
loop_
_entity_poly.entity_id
_entity_poly.type
_entity_poly.pdbx_seq_one_letter_code
_entity_poly.pdbx_strand_id
1 'polypeptide(L)'
;MRNTNLHALLEAFTADAAGQLAAETAKGAEVPFEVIETEARPRTRTPLYCYRPLTGVFIRERGGLLSALPTYAPAAGALSHLDGVDAYLRQRGEQRIPGEPRDRAVAALRSFLSKVFAERSQFGFDPARFEAAYLELERALYEGRCVTTVVAPLLGIALDHETNEIPLGEGLSLFRGDEFADAPPEAVWGDGDEPNVLVALTVAQDRSAPSPVSAARARFRRVLTALRLFERGGYA
;
A
#
# COMPACT_ATOMS: atom_id res chain seq x y z
N MET A 1 -6.50 4.65 -7.26
CA MET A 1 -5.29 5.44 -6.94
C MET A 1 -4.18 4.47 -6.59
N ARG A 2 -3.01 4.63 -7.20
CA ARG A 2 -1.84 3.78 -6.96
C ARG A 2 -0.95 4.41 -5.90
N ASN A 3 -0.57 3.67 -4.87
CA ASN A 3 0.41 4.15 -3.90
C ASN A 3 1.82 4.03 -4.48
N THR A 4 2.28 5.08 -5.17
CA THR A 4 3.57 5.09 -5.89
C THR A 4 4.77 4.83 -4.96
N ASN A 5 4.71 5.28 -3.71
CA ASN A 5 5.77 5.04 -2.72
C ASN A 5 5.82 3.55 -2.33
N LEU A 6 4.67 2.95 -1.99
CA LEU A 6 4.60 1.52 -1.66
C LEU A 6 5.06 0.66 -2.85
N HIS A 7 4.62 1.01 -4.06
CA HIS A 7 5.01 0.33 -5.29
C HIS A 7 6.53 0.31 -5.46
N ALA A 8 7.19 1.47 -5.40
CA ALA A 8 8.65 1.57 -5.56
C ALA A 8 9.42 0.78 -4.47
N LEU A 9 8.96 0.83 -3.22
CA LEU A 9 9.57 0.08 -2.11
C LEU A 9 9.44 -1.43 -2.29
N LEU A 10 8.26 -1.92 -2.71
CA LEU A 10 8.04 -3.34 -2.98
C LEU A 10 8.79 -3.81 -4.23
N GLU A 11 8.93 -2.96 -5.24
CA GLU A 11 9.69 -3.26 -6.45
C GLU A 11 11.17 -3.47 -6.12
N ALA A 12 11.78 -2.49 -5.43
CA ALA A 12 13.17 -2.56 -5.00
C ALA A 12 13.43 -3.81 -4.13
N PHE A 13 12.56 -4.08 -3.16
CA PHE A 13 12.67 -5.28 -2.33
C PHE A 13 12.54 -6.57 -3.14
N THR A 14 11.63 -6.62 -4.11
CA THR A 14 11.42 -7.82 -4.95
C THR A 14 12.62 -8.08 -5.85
N ALA A 15 13.24 -7.03 -6.39
CA ALA A 15 14.45 -7.12 -7.19
C ALA A 15 15.64 -7.65 -6.35
N ASP A 16 15.87 -7.10 -5.16
CA ASP A 16 16.92 -7.57 -4.25
C ASP A 16 16.68 -9.01 -3.79
N ALA A 17 15.44 -9.34 -3.44
CA ALA A 17 15.05 -10.70 -3.06
C ALA A 17 15.26 -11.67 -4.22
N ALA A 18 14.96 -11.28 -5.47
CA ALA A 18 15.23 -12.09 -6.65
C ALA A 18 16.72 -12.40 -6.76
N GLY A 19 17.57 -11.38 -6.64
CA GLY A 19 19.03 -11.52 -6.69
C GLY A 19 19.57 -12.43 -5.58
N GLN A 20 19.10 -12.25 -4.36
CA GLN A 20 19.52 -13.07 -3.22
C GLN A 20 19.10 -14.54 -3.39
N LEU A 21 17.86 -14.80 -3.80
CA LEU A 21 17.37 -16.17 -4.02
C LEU A 21 18.09 -16.84 -5.20
N ALA A 22 18.38 -16.08 -6.26
CA ALA A 22 19.18 -16.55 -7.39
C ALA A 22 20.59 -16.96 -6.94
N ALA A 23 21.23 -16.15 -6.12
CA ALA A 23 22.55 -16.45 -5.56
C ALA A 23 22.53 -17.73 -4.70
N GLU A 24 21.50 -17.96 -3.90
CA GLU A 24 21.36 -19.20 -3.13
C GLU A 24 21.19 -20.42 -4.04
N THR A 25 20.37 -20.34 -5.09
CA THR A 25 20.25 -21.44 -6.06
C THR A 25 21.55 -21.70 -6.82
N ALA A 26 22.32 -20.66 -7.15
CA ALA A 26 23.62 -20.78 -7.80
C ALA A 26 24.68 -21.44 -6.90
N LYS A 27 24.55 -21.29 -5.57
CA LYS A 27 25.39 -21.98 -4.58
C LYS A 27 24.98 -23.45 -4.35
N GLY A 28 23.92 -23.91 -5.01
CA GLY A 28 23.44 -25.29 -4.93
C GLY A 28 22.25 -25.49 -3.98
N ALA A 29 21.58 -24.43 -3.51
CA ALA A 29 20.34 -24.60 -2.77
C ALA A 29 19.22 -25.08 -3.72
N GLU A 30 18.62 -26.23 -3.42
CA GLU A 30 17.54 -26.79 -4.23
C GLU A 30 16.17 -26.27 -3.81
N VAL A 31 15.31 -25.98 -4.79
CA VAL A 31 13.89 -25.66 -4.55
C VAL A 31 13.14 -26.98 -4.41
N PRO A 32 12.42 -27.25 -3.31
CA PRO A 32 11.64 -28.48 -3.19
C PRO A 32 10.53 -28.55 -4.24
N PHE A 33 10.14 -29.77 -4.64
CA PHE A 33 9.04 -30.01 -5.58
C PHE A 33 8.05 -31.01 -5.02
N GLU A 34 6.78 -30.85 -5.40
CA GLU A 34 5.74 -31.87 -5.21
C GLU A 34 5.30 -32.42 -6.58
N VAL A 35 4.78 -33.65 -6.59
CA VAL A 35 4.20 -34.28 -7.77
C VAL A 35 2.69 -34.17 -7.68
N ILE A 36 2.09 -33.50 -8.66
CA ILE A 36 0.63 -33.33 -8.76
C ILE A 36 0.09 -34.14 -9.93
N GLU A 37 -1.08 -34.75 -9.74
CA GLU A 37 -1.86 -35.34 -10.82
C GLU A 37 -2.69 -34.24 -11.48
N THR A 38 -2.50 -34.05 -12.79
CA THR A 38 -3.35 -33.17 -13.58
C THR A 38 -4.59 -33.94 -14.00
N GLU A 39 -5.77 -33.43 -13.66
CA GLU A 39 -7.03 -33.99 -14.14
C GLU A 39 -7.06 -33.99 -15.66
N ALA A 40 -7.01 -35.19 -16.25
CA ALA A 40 -7.17 -35.35 -17.68
C ALA A 40 -8.61 -34.97 -18.06
N ARG A 41 -8.79 -34.29 -19.21
CA ARG A 41 -10.12 -34.08 -19.80
C ARG A 41 -10.92 -35.39 -19.79
N PRO A 42 -12.26 -35.37 -19.63
CA PRO A 42 -13.08 -36.57 -19.39
C PRO A 42 -13.00 -37.69 -20.46
N ARG A 43 -12.26 -37.49 -21.56
CA ARG A 43 -12.04 -38.47 -22.64
C ARG A 43 -10.63 -39.07 -22.67
N THR A 44 -9.69 -38.65 -21.81
CA THR A 44 -8.33 -39.20 -21.72
C THR A 44 -8.18 -39.93 -20.38
N ARG A 45 -7.89 -41.24 -20.43
CA ARG A 45 -7.95 -42.16 -19.27
C ARG A 45 -6.64 -42.30 -18.48
N THR A 46 -5.59 -41.56 -18.83
CA THR A 46 -4.28 -41.65 -18.18
C THR A 46 -3.98 -40.34 -17.45
N PRO A 47 -3.79 -40.36 -16.11
CA PRO A 47 -3.40 -39.18 -15.36
C PRO A 47 -1.99 -38.74 -15.78
N LEU A 48 -1.80 -37.43 -15.95
CA LEU A 48 -0.48 -36.85 -16.20
C LEU A 48 0.07 -36.33 -14.88
N TYR A 49 1.32 -36.67 -14.57
CA TYR A 49 2.00 -36.18 -13.38
C TYR A 49 2.85 -34.97 -13.75
N CYS A 50 2.73 -33.89 -12.98
CA CYS A 50 3.51 -32.68 -13.14
C CYS A 50 4.30 -32.37 -11.87
N TYR A 51 5.53 -31.90 -12.04
CA TYR A 51 6.34 -31.39 -10.93
C TYR A 51 5.98 -29.92 -10.68
N ARG A 52 5.59 -29.60 -9.45
CA ARG A 52 5.31 -28.25 -9.03
C ARG A 52 6.36 -27.78 -8.03
N PRO A 53 7.10 -26.69 -8.29
CA PRO A 53 8.06 -26.16 -7.33
C PRO A 53 7.35 -25.53 -6.13
N LEU A 54 7.80 -25.90 -4.94
CA LEU A 54 7.33 -25.39 -3.65
C LEU A 54 8.08 -24.11 -3.28
N THR A 55 7.99 -23.09 -4.14
CA THR A 55 8.74 -21.82 -3.98
C THR A 55 8.43 -21.10 -2.68
N GLY A 56 7.17 -21.13 -2.24
CA GLY A 56 6.77 -20.53 -0.96
C GLY A 56 7.41 -21.22 0.25
N VAL A 57 7.77 -22.51 0.16
CA VAL A 57 8.52 -23.22 1.22
C VAL A 57 9.96 -22.74 1.20
N PHE A 58 10.60 -22.74 0.03
CA PHE A 58 11.96 -22.26 -0.15
C PHE A 58 12.14 -20.82 0.37
N ILE A 59 11.27 -19.89 -0.04
CA ILE A 59 11.33 -18.49 0.40
C ILE A 59 11.17 -18.35 1.93
N ARG A 60 10.28 -19.15 2.53
CA ARG A 60 10.02 -19.13 3.98
C ARG A 60 11.26 -19.54 4.78
N GLU A 61 11.94 -20.58 4.35
CA GLU A 61 13.16 -21.06 5.01
C GLU A 61 14.31 -20.04 4.91
N ARG A 62 14.33 -19.18 3.88
CA ARG A 62 15.32 -18.11 3.70
C ARG A 62 14.87 -16.76 4.27
N GLY A 63 13.83 -16.73 5.11
CA GLY A 63 13.31 -15.49 5.71
C GLY A 63 14.38 -14.68 6.45
N GLY A 64 15.31 -15.33 7.15
CA GLY A 64 16.42 -14.65 7.83
C GLY A 64 17.35 -13.91 6.85
N LEU A 65 17.70 -14.53 5.73
CA LEU A 65 18.53 -13.91 4.69
C LEU A 65 17.83 -12.73 4.03
N LEU A 66 16.54 -12.88 3.72
CA LEU A 66 15.74 -11.81 3.12
C LEU A 66 15.55 -10.63 4.08
N SER A 67 15.44 -10.89 5.39
CA SER A 67 15.31 -9.84 6.40
C SER A 67 16.56 -8.99 6.58
N ALA A 68 17.74 -9.50 6.18
CA ALA A 68 19.00 -8.78 6.23
C ALA A 68 19.20 -7.81 5.05
N LEU A 69 18.32 -7.85 4.04
CA LEU A 69 18.40 -6.96 2.89
C LEU A 69 18.10 -5.52 3.31
N PRO A 70 18.81 -4.51 2.76
CA PRO A 70 18.58 -3.10 3.11
C PRO A 70 17.17 -2.62 2.72
N THR A 71 16.58 -3.21 1.68
CA THR A 71 15.23 -2.91 1.18
C THR A 71 14.11 -3.56 2.00
N TYR A 72 14.42 -4.51 2.88
CA TYR A 72 13.42 -5.23 3.66
C TYR A 72 12.71 -4.33 4.69
N ALA A 73 13.48 -3.60 5.50
CA ALA A 73 12.91 -2.80 6.58
C ALA A 73 12.00 -1.66 6.09
N PRO A 74 12.36 -0.90 5.03
CA PRO A 74 11.46 0.08 4.43
C PRO A 74 10.17 -0.54 3.88
N ALA A 75 10.24 -1.69 3.18
CA ALA A 75 9.08 -2.36 2.62
C ALA A 75 8.13 -2.90 3.72
N ALA A 76 8.69 -3.53 4.75
CA ALA A 76 7.91 -4.01 5.90
C ALA A 76 7.30 -2.84 6.69
N GLY A 77 8.05 -1.76 6.86
CA GLY A 77 7.60 -0.52 7.49
C GLY A 77 6.40 0.07 6.76
N ALA A 78 6.49 0.22 5.43
CA ALA A 78 5.39 0.74 4.62
C ALA A 78 4.11 -0.09 4.78
N LEU A 79 4.20 -1.42 4.76
CA LEU A 79 3.05 -2.30 4.97
C LEU A 79 2.50 -2.26 6.40
N SER A 80 3.36 -2.10 7.41
CA SER A 80 2.92 -2.11 8.82
C SER A 80 2.01 -0.93 9.20
N HIS A 81 2.07 0.17 8.46
CA HIS A 81 1.22 1.35 8.65
C HIS A 81 -0.06 1.31 7.82
N LEU A 82 -0.22 0.28 6.96
CA LEU A 82 -1.40 0.13 6.12
C LEU A 82 -2.41 -0.79 6.77
N ASP A 83 -3.65 -0.32 6.82
CA ASP A 83 -4.78 -1.16 7.17
C ASP A 83 -5.15 -2.07 5.98
N GLY A 84 -5.57 -3.32 6.26
CA GLY A 84 -6.03 -4.27 5.23
C GLY A 84 -5.01 -5.32 4.81
N VAL A 85 -3.80 -5.26 5.36
CA VAL A 85 -2.80 -6.31 5.21
C VAL A 85 -3.33 -7.67 5.71
N ASP A 86 -4.18 -7.66 6.73
CA ASP A 86 -4.86 -8.86 7.22
C ASP A 86 -5.88 -9.41 6.20
N ALA A 87 -6.61 -8.56 5.48
CA ALA A 87 -7.52 -8.97 4.41
C ALA A 87 -6.76 -9.65 3.27
N TYR A 88 -5.61 -9.08 2.87
CA TYR A 88 -4.71 -9.71 1.89
C TYR A 88 -4.26 -11.11 2.37
N LEU A 89 -3.83 -11.24 3.62
CA LEU A 89 -3.43 -12.54 4.17
C LEU A 89 -4.59 -13.56 4.18
N ARG A 90 -5.82 -13.15 4.53
CA ARG A 90 -7.02 -14.01 4.45
C ARG A 90 -7.27 -14.48 3.03
N GLN A 91 -7.23 -13.57 2.05
CA GLN A 91 -7.46 -13.90 0.64
C GLN A 91 -6.42 -14.89 0.11
N ARG A 92 -5.18 -14.78 0.58
CA ARG A 92 -4.09 -15.71 0.25
C ARG A 92 -4.20 -17.07 0.95
N GLY A 93 -5.18 -17.25 1.82
CA GLY A 93 -5.42 -18.51 2.55
C GLY A 93 -4.53 -18.73 3.77
N GLU A 94 -3.92 -17.67 4.31
CA GLU A 94 -3.11 -17.78 5.53
C GLU A 94 -4.02 -18.09 6.73
N GLN A 95 -3.85 -19.28 7.32
CA GLN A 95 -4.71 -19.78 8.39
C GLN A 95 -4.54 -19.02 9.72
N ARG A 96 -3.33 -18.51 9.97
CA ARG A 96 -3.00 -17.77 11.19
C ARG A 96 -2.48 -16.39 10.83
N ILE A 97 -3.30 -15.38 11.09
CA ILE A 97 -2.93 -13.98 10.91
C ILE A 97 -2.32 -13.49 12.22
N PRO A 98 -1.07 -12.98 12.20
CA PRO A 98 -0.48 -12.38 13.39
C PRO A 98 -1.31 -11.21 13.92
N GLY A 99 -1.33 -11.00 15.24
CA GLY A 99 -2.01 -9.84 15.84
C GLY A 99 -1.22 -8.55 15.64
N GLU A 100 0.10 -8.63 15.80
CA GLU A 100 1.00 -7.48 15.72
C GLU A 100 1.10 -6.94 14.29
N PRO A 101 0.98 -5.61 14.06
CA PRO A 101 1.06 -5.01 12.73
C PRO A 101 2.36 -5.35 11.99
N ARG A 102 3.48 -5.38 12.72
CA ARG A 102 4.79 -5.70 12.16
C ARG A 102 4.85 -7.14 11.66
N ASP A 103 4.40 -8.10 12.46
CA ASP A 103 4.37 -9.51 12.06
C ASP A 103 3.43 -9.76 10.88
N ARG A 104 2.30 -9.02 10.82
CA ARG A 104 1.40 -9.05 9.66
C ARG A 104 2.09 -8.54 8.41
N ALA A 105 2.81 -7.42 8.49
CA ALA A 105 3.57 -6.89 7.36
C ALA A 105 4.62 -7.88 6.86
N VAL A 106 5.35 -8.53 7.78
CA VAL A 106 6.33 -9.58 7.45
C VAL A 106 5.67 -10.78 6.76
N ALA A 107 4.54 -11.26 7.29
CA ALA A 107 3.78 -12.34 6.68
C ALA A 107 3.29 -11.96 5.27
N ALA A 108 2.85 -10.72 5.09
CA ALA A 108 2.38 -10.21 3.80
C ALA A 108 3.50 -10.12 2.77
N LEU A 109 4.69 -9.62 3.14
CA LEU A 109 5.87 -9.63 2.27
C LEU A 109 6.21 -11.04 1.81
N ARG A 110 6.18 -12.02 2.72
CA ARG A 110 6.46 -13.42 2.37
C ARG A 110 5.42 -13.99 1.42
N SER A 111 4.13 -13.75 1.68
CA SER A 111 3.03 -14.20 0.82
C SER A 111 3.11 -13.54 -0.57
N PHE A 112 3.46 -12.25 -0.61
CA PHE A 112 3.68 -11.48 -1.82
C PHE A 112 4.83 -12.04 -2.67
N LEU A 113 6.01 -12.24 -2.08
CA LEU A 113 7.14 -12.86 -2.81
C LEU A 113 6.80 -14.27 -3.30
N SER A 114 6.09 -15.06 -2.49
CA SER A 114 5.63 -16.40 -2.89
C SER A 114 4.68 -16.34 -4.09
N LYS A 115 3.89 -15.27 -4.23
CA LYS A 115 3.05 -15.04 -5.41
C LYS A 115 3.86 -14.61 -6.62
N VAL A 116 4.80 -13.67 -6.47
CA VAL A 116 5.67 -13.20 -7.56
C VAL A 116 6.44 -14.36 -8.19
N PHE A 117 7.03 -15.22 -7.36
CA PHE A 117 7.81 -16.38 -7.80
C PHE A 117 7.01 -17.68 -7.83
N ALA A 118 5.68 -17.62 -7.89
CA ALA A 118 4.86 -18.82 -7.96
C ALA A 118 5.26 -19.67 -9.18
N GLU A 119 5.41 -20.98 -8.95
CA GLU A 119 5.63 -21.99 -9.99
C GLU A 119 6.97 -21.86 -10.75
N ARG A 120 7.99 -21.25 -10.13
CA ARG A 120 9.34 -21.13 -10.72
C ARG A 120 10.44 -21.78 -9.90
N SER A 121 11.37 -22.47 -10.56
CA SER A 121 12.62 -22.93 -9.92
C SER A 121 13.78 -21.93 -10.07
N GLN A 122 13.59 -20.88 -10.89
CA GLN A 122 14.58 -19.85 -11.15
C GLN A 122 14.07 -18.49 -10.65
N PHE A 123 14.92 -17.80 -9.91
CA PHE A 123 14.61 -16.50 -9.33
C PHE A 123 15.23 -15.41 -10.20
N GLY A 124 14.38 -14.69 -10.92
CA GLY A 124 14.77 -13.52 -11.71
C GLY A 124 13.64 -12.51 -11.64
N PHE A 125 13.99 -11.24 -11.51
CA PHE A 125 13.00 -10.18 -11.46
C PHE A 125 12.27 -10.06 -12.79
N ASP A 126 10.94 -10.13 -12.75
CA ASP A 126 10.06 -10.01 -13.91
C ASP A 126 9.03 -8.91 -13.59
N PRO A 127 9.12 -7.75 -14.25
CA PRO A 127 8.21 -6.63 -14.02
C PRO A 127 6.74 -7.01 -14.19
N ALA A 128 6.39 -7.85 -15.17
CA ALA A 128 5.00 -8.18 -15.45
C ALA A 128 4.36 -8.99 -14.31
N ARG A 129 5.13 -9.90 -13.70
CA ARG A 129 4.69 -10.70 -12.55
C ARG A 129 4.63 -9.88 -11.28
N PHE A 130 5.61 -9.00 -11.08
CA PHE A 130 5.58 -8.05 -9.99
C PHE A 130 4.33 -7.19 -10.06
N GLU A 131 4.02 -6.60 -11.23
CA GLU A 131 2.81 -5.80 -11.42
C GLU A 131 1.53 -6.59 -11.18
N ALA A 132 1.45 -7.83 -11.67
CA ALA A 132 0.29 -8.69 -11.43
C ALA A 132 0.08 -9.00 -9.94
N ALA A 133 1.16 -9.27 -9.20
CA ALA A 133 1.11 -9.52 -7.76
C ALA A 133 0.79 -8.24 -6.98
N TYR A 134 1.37 -7.10 -7.39
CA TYR A 134 1.13 -5.80 -6.77
C TYR A 134 -0.33 -5.39 -6.95
N LEU A 135 -0.91 -5.62 -8.12
CA LEU A 135 -2.30 -5.33 -8.39
C LEU A 135 -3.26 -6.19 -7.55
N GLU A 136 -2.93 -7.47 -7.30
CA GLU A 136 -3.67 -8.33 -6.36
C GLU A 136 -3.59 -7.78 -4.92
N LEU A 137 -2.39 -7.38 -4.47
CA LEU A 137 -2.21 -6.75 -3.16
C LEU A 137 -2.98 -5.44 -3.04
N GLU A 138 -2.86 -4.56 -4.03
CA GLU A 138 -3.54 -3.27 -4.07
C GLU A 138 -5.06 -3.43 -4.05
N ARG A 139 -5.59 -4.40 -4.80
CA ARG A 139 -7.00 -4.79 -4.72
C ARG A 139 -7.35 -5.20 -3.30
N ALA A 140 -6.62 -6.13 -2.68
CA ALA A 140 -6.94 -6.60 -1.33
C ALA A 140 -6.86 -5.50 -0.26
N LEU A 141 -5.90 -4.57 -0.39
CA LEU A 141 -5.75 -3.45 0.53
C LEU A 141 -6.92 -2.47 0.43
N TYR A 142 -7.45 -2.24 -0.77
CA TYR A 142 -8.48 -1.24 -1.02
C TYR A 142 -9.89 -1.80 -1.32
N GLU A 143 -10.02 -3.11 -1.43
CA GLU A 143 -11.30 -3.80 -1.65
C GLU A 143 -12.19 -3.62 -0.42
N GLY A 144 -13.41 -3.15 -0.64
CA GLY A 144 -14.34 -2.79 0.44
C GLY A 144 -14.02 -1.48 1.16
N ARG A 145 -12.93 -0.79 0.82
CA ARG A 145 -12.60 0.54 1.34
C ARG A 145 -13.03 1.65 0.38
N CYS A 146 -13.32 2.82 0.94
CA CYS A 146 -13.40 4.08 0.22
C CYS A 146 -12.35 5.04 0.77
N VAL A 147 -11.64 5.69 -0.15
CA VAL A 147 -10.85 6.87 0.20
C VAL A 147 -11.80 8.05 0.12
N THR A 148 -12.01 8.72 1.24
CA THR A 148 -12.85 9.91 1.32
C THR A 148 -11.95 11.09 1.66
N THR A 149 -11.98 12.09 0.79
CA THR A 149 -11.31 13.37 1.05
C THR A 149 -12.36 14.38 1.49
N VAL A 150 -12.18 14.93 2.68
CA VAL A 150 -13.00 16.05 3.17
C VAL A 150 -12.19 17.32 2.97
N VAL A 151 -12.79 18.29 2.28
CA VAL A 151 -12.16 19.57 1.98
C VAL A 151 -12.97 20.69 2.63
N ALA A 152 -12.29 21.69 3.19
CA ALA A 152 -12.92 22.91 3.67
C ALA A 152 -12.04 24.13 3.32
N PRO A 153 -12.63 25.28 2.96
CA PRO A 153 -11.87 26.52 2.81
C PRO A 153 -11.37 27.00 4.18
N LEU A 154 -10.14 27.49 4.21
CA LEU A 154 -9.58 28.25 5.33
C LEU A 154 -9.54 29.72 4.93
N LEU A 155 -10.30 30.55 5.65
CA LEU A 155 -10.38 31.97 5.35
C LEU A 155 -9.34 32.76 6.14
N GLY A 156 -8.79 33.80 5.51
CA GLY A 156 -7.80 34.70 6.12
C GLY A 156 -6.37 34.16 6.09
N ILE A 157 -6.09 33.16 5.25
CA ILE A 157 -4.76 32.59 5.03
C ILE A 157 -4.47 32.60 3.54
N ALA A 158 -3.28 33.03 3.18
CA ALA A 158 -2.73 32.89 1.83
C ALA A 158 -1.49 32.01 1.92
N LEU A 159 -1.35 31.09 0.96
CA LEU A 159 -0.09 30.41 0.71
C LEU A 159 0.71 31.24 -0.28
N ASP A 160 2.03 31.22 -0.14
CA ASP A 160 2.92 31.82 -1.13
C ASP A 160 2.74 31.15 -2.49
N HIS A 161 2.95 31.88 -3.57
CA HIS A 161 2.72 31.40 -4.94
C HIS A 161 3.61 30.21 -5.32
N GLU A 162 4.75 30.05 -4.66
CA GLU A 162 5.66 28.90 -4.86
C GLU A 162 5.25 27.65 -4.05
N THR A 163 4.30 27.78 -3.11
CA THR A 163 3.90 26.70 -2.20
C THR A 163 2.52 26.15 -2.55
N ASN A 164 2.50 25.00 -3.23
CA ASN A 164 1.26 24.37 -3.67
C ASN A 164 0.61 23.48 -2.59
N GLU A 165 1.42 22.83 -1.75
CA GLU A 165 0.97 21.94 -0.67
C GLU A 165 1.85 22.12 0.58
N ILE A 166 1.20 22.16 1.75
CA ILE A 166 1.87 22.01 3.05
C ILE A 166 1.30 20.76 3.75
N PRO A 167 2.06 19.65 3.84
CA PRO A 167 1.62 18.47 4.57
C PRO A 167 1.69 18.72 6.08
N LEU A 168 0.57 18.53 6.77
CA LEU A 168 0.47 18.62 8.24
C LEU A 168 0.58 17.25 8.93
N GLY A 169 0.53 16.16 8.15
CA GLY A 169 0.66 14.78 8.62
C GLY A 169 -0.67 14.07 8.85
N GLU A 170 -0.64 12.75 9.00
CA GLU A 170 -1.82 11.88 9.21
C GLU A 170 -2.95 12.08 8.17
N GLY A 171 -2.58 12.31 6.92
CA GLY A 171 -3.53 12.55 5.82
C GLY A 171 -4.11 13.96 5.76
N LEU A 172 -3.60 14.89 6.58
CA LEU A 172 -3.99 16.30 6.59
C LEU A 172 -2.97 17.15 5.82
N SER A 173 -3.45 17.96 4.89
CA SER A 173 -2.63 18.89 4.10
C SER A 173 -3.36 20.21 3.85
N LEU A 174 -2.59 21.28 3.66
CA LEU A 174 -3.09 22.56 3.14
C LEU A 174 -2.73 22.66 1.65
N PHE A 175 -3.69 23.06 0.82
CA PHE A 175 -3.52 23.24 -0.61
C PHE A 175 -3.89 24.65 -1.03
N ARG A 176 -3.24 25.15 -2.07
CA ARG A 176 -3.76 26.29 -2.83
C ARG A 176 -4.98 25.83 -3.62
N GLY A 177 -6.08 26.58 -3.56
CA GLY A 177 -7.38 26.10 -4.07
C GLY A 177 -7.39 25.76 -5.57
N ASP A 178 -6.60 26.44 -6.37
CA ASP A 178 -6.44 26.25 -7.81
C ASP A 178 -5.55 25.05 -8.20
N GLU A 179 -4.71 24.56 -7.28
CA GLU A 179 -3.85 23.37 -7.49
C GLU A 179 -4.55 22.06 -7.12
N PHE A 180 -5.62 22.13 -6.32
CA PHE A 180 -6.36 20.94 -5.90
C PHE A 180 -7.50 20.63 -6.88
N ALA A 181 -7.19 19.84 -7.92
CA ALA A 181 -8.11 19.53 -9.03
C ALA A 181 -9.47 18.94 -8.62
N ASP A 182 -9.55 18.24 -7.48
CA ASP A 182 -10.77 17.58 -7.00
C ASP A 182 -11.60 18.45 -6.02
N ALA A 183 -11.28 19.74 -5.86
CA ALA A 183 -12.01 20.63 -4.96
C ALA A 183 -13.35 21.09 -5.57
N PRO A 184 -14.43 21.16 -4.77
CA PRO A 184 -15.64 21.84 -5.19
C PRO A 184 -15.36 23.31 -5.55
N PRO A 185 -15.85 23.83 -6.69
CA PRO A 185 -15.60 25.21 -7.10
C PRO A 185 -16.01 26.24 -6.04
N GLU A 186 -17.09 25.96 -5.32
CA GLU A 186 -17.60 26.78 -4.21
C GLU A 186 -16.60 26.90 -3.05
N ALA A 187 -15.78 25.87 -2.81
CA ALA A 187 -14.73 25.90 -1.79
C ALA A 187 -13.49 26.66 -2.28
N VAL A 188 -13.15 26.53 -3.57
CA VAL A 188 -11.98 27.19 -4.17
C VAL A 188 -12.19 28.70 -4.26
N TRP A 189 -13.31 29.15 -4.80
CA TRP A 189 -13.50 30.56 -5.14
C TRP A 189 -14.33 31.33 -4.11
N GLY A 190 -15.20 30.66 -3.35
CA GLY A 190 -16.11 31.34 -2.41
C GLY A 190 -16.85 32.51 -3.07
N ASP A 191 -16.92 33.65 -2.38
CA ASP A 191 -17.49 34.91 -2.89
C ASP A 191 -16.42 35.90 -3.41
N GLY A 192 -15.15 35.48 -3.50
CA GLY A 192 -14.00 36.34 -3.83
C GLY A 192 -13.37 36.05 -5.20
N ASP A 193 -12.49 36.95 -5.65
CA ASP A 193 -11.73 36.81 -6.90
C ASP A 193 -10.39 36.07 -6.74
N GLU A 194 -10.00 35.71 -5.50
CA GLU A 194 -8.77 34.97 -5.19
C GLU A 194 -9.08 33.55 -4.68
N PRO A 195 -8.28 32.54 -5.07
CA PRO A 195 -8.51 31.16 -4.63
C PRO A 195 -8.20 31.01 -3.14
N ASN A 196 -9.14 30.44 -2.39
CA ASN A 196 -8.97 30.13 -0.98
C ASN A 196 -7.90 29.05 -0.77
N VAL A 197 -7.25 29.09 0.38
CA VAL A 197 -6.47 27.97 0.87
C VAL A 197 -7.42 26.90 1.36
N LEU A 198 -7.20 25.65 0.95
CA LEU A 198 -8.04 24.51 1.31
C LEU A 198 -7.33 23.66 2.34
N VAL A 199 -8.03 23.28 3.41
CA VAL A 199 -7.61 22.17 4.27
C VAL A 199 -8.27 20.89 3.78
N ALA A 200 -7.46 19.89 3.47
CA ALA A 200 -7.92 18.59 3.02
C ALA A 200 -7.52 17.51 4.03
N LEU A 201 -8.48 16.66 4.39
CA LEU A 201 -8.24 15.43 5.14
C LEU A 201 -8.61 14.23 4.26
N THR A 202 -7.60 13.42 3.93
CA THR A 202 -7.77 12.17 3.18
C THR A 202 -7.77 11.00 4.15
N VAL A 203 -8.88 10.26 4.20
CA VAL A 203 -9.02 9.06 5.05
C VAL A 203 -9.41 7.87 4.21
N ALA A 204 -8.67 6.76 4.36
CA ALA A 204 -9.10 5.46 3.87
C ALA A 204 -9.91 4.76 4.97
N GLN A 205 -11.17 4.44 4.69
CA GLN A 205 -12.07 3.77 5.64
C GLN A 205 -12.89 2.69 4.94
N ASP A 206 -13.52 1.81 5.70
CA ASP A 206 -14.47 0.84 5.15
C ASP A 206 -15.65 1.57 4.51
N ARG A 207 -16.19 1.04 3.40
CA ARG A 207 -17.35 1.63 2.71
C ARG A 207 -18.60 1.72 3.58
N SER A 208 -18.72 0.83 4.56
CA SER A 208 -19.82 0.81 5.54
C SER A 208 -19.57 1.73 6.73
N ALA A 209 -18.34 2.27 6.89
CA ALA A 209 -18.02 3.19 7.97
C ALA A 209 -18.75 4.54 7.77
N PRO A 210 -19.15 5.20 8.87
CA PRO A 210 -19.79 6.52 8.78
C PRO A 210 -18.85 7.53 8.15
N SER A 211 -19.41 8.53 7.47
CA SER A 211 -18.64 9.60 6.81
C SER A 211 -17.62 10.25 7.76
N PRO A 212 -16.37 10.50 7.32
CA PRO A 212 -15.31 11.04 8.17
C PRO A 212 -15.50 12.54 8.49
N VAL A 213 -16.60 13.16 8.09
CA VAL A 213 -16.88 14.59 8.29
C VAL A 213 -16.77 15.02 9.76
N SER A 214 -17.22 14.19 10.71
CA SER A 214 -17.11 14.50 12.14
C SER A 214 -15.65 14.54 12.62
N ALA A 215 -14.85 13.56 12.20
CA ALA A 215 -13.41 13.49 12.48
C ALA A 215 -12.65 14.63 11.78
N ALA A 216 -12.99 14.92 10.53
CA ALA A 216 -12.45 16.04 9.77
C ALA A 216 -12.71 17.36 10.48
N ARG A 217 -13.96 17.62 10.91
CA ARG A 217 -14.32 18.84 11.64
C ARG A 217 -13.54 19.00 12.95
N ALA A 218 -13.32 17.91 13.68
CA ALA A 218 -12.52 17.93 14.90
C ALA A 218 -11.04 18.26 14.60
N ARG A 219 -10.47 17.68 13.54
CA ARG A 219 -9.08 17.94 13.11
C ARG A 219 -8.90 19.36 12.56
N PHE A 220 -9.81 19.84 11.71
CA PHE A 220 -9.76 21.21 11.18
C PHE A 220 -9.87 22.26 12.28
N ARG A 221 -10.69 22.02 13.32
CA ARG A 221 -10.72 22.90 14.51
C ARG A 221 -9.37 22.97 15.23
N ARG A 222 -8.63 21.85 15.31
CA ARG A 222 -7.27 21.85 15.88
C ARG A 222 -6.30 22.66 15.04
N VAL A 223 -6.37 22.54 13.71
CA VAL A 223 -5.57 23.36 12.78
C VAL A 223 -5.87 24.84 12.96
N LEU A 224 -7.15 25.24 12.93
CA LEU A 224 -7.57 26.62 13.18
C LEU A 224 -7.08 27.13 14.54
N THR A 225 -7.16 26.30 15.58
CA THR A 225 -6.66 26.66 16.91
C THR A 225 -5.14 26.86 16.90
N ALA A 226 -4.39 25.98 16.24
CA ALA A 226 -2.94 26.09 16.12
C ALA A 226 -2.54 27.36 15.35
N LEU A 227 -3.24 27.70 14.27
CA LEU A 227 -3.00 28.92 13.49
C LEU A 227 -3.30 30.19 14.30
N ARG A 228 -4.41 30.20 15.07
CA ARG A 228 -4.73 31.30 16.00
C ARG A 228 -3.73 31.46 17.14
N LEU A 229 -3.01 30.40 17.50
CA LEU A 229 -1.91 30.46 18.47
C LEU A 229 -0.62 30.98 17.84
N PHE A 230 -0.38 30.65 16.57
CA PHE A 230 0.79 31.10 15.82
C PHE A 230 0.75 32.60 15.56
N GLU A 231 -0.39 33.13 15.15
CA GLU A 231 -0.57 34.55 14.89
C GLU A 231 -1.96 35.03 15.35
N ARG A 232 -2.05 36.28 15.83
CA ARG A 232 -3.30 36.90 16.26
C ARG A 232 -4.11 37.36 15.04
N GLY A 233 -4.54 36.41 14.21
CA GLY A 233 -5.37 36.62 13.03
C GLY A 233 -6.80 36.13 13.19
N GLY A 234 -7.73 36.72 12.43
CA GLY A 234 -9.13 36.32 12.35
C GLY A 234 -9.34 35.16 11.37
N TYR A 235 -8.79 33.98 11.69
CA TYR A 235 -8.96 32.79 10.84
C TYR A 235 -10.34 32.14 11.07
N ALA A 236 -11.05 31.80 9.99
CA ALA A 236 -12.39 31.19 10.04
C ALA A 236 -12.51 29.98 9.11
#